data_AF-A0A9D2AL29-F1
#
_entry.id   AF-A0A9D2AL29-F1
#
_cell.length_a   1.000
_cell.length_b   1.000
_cell.length_c   1.000
_cell.angle_alpha   90.00
_cell.angle_beta   90.00
_cell.angle_gamma   90.00
#
_symmetry.space_group_name_H-M   'P 1'
#
loop_
_entity.id
_entity.type
_entity.pdbx_description
1 polymer ?
#
loop_
_entity_poly.entity_id
_entity_poly.type
_entity_poly.pdbx_seq_one_letter_code
_entity_poly.pdbx_strand_id
1 'polypeptide(L)' 'MLNKKPMLLVLAGPNGSGKSTITQYFEIAGSYTNADEVVSATGMTNEEAARFVDRKRYESIQAKEDFTFETTVAGRQYI' A
#
# COMPACT_ATOMS: atom_id res chain seq x y z
N MET A 1 11.75 4.50 -27.30
CA MET A 1 11.36 3.94 -25.99
C MET A 1 10.03 4.57 -25.61
N LEU A 2 8.98 3.79 -25.34
CA LEU A 2 7.75 4.39 -24.78
C LEU A 2 8.11 4.92 -23.39
N ASN A 3 7.89 6.23 -23.14
CA ASN A 3 7.90 6.77 -21.79
C ASN A 3 6.70 6.16 -21.04
N LYS A 4 6.94 5.04 -20.34
CA LYS A 4 5.94 4.44 -19.45
C LYS A 4 5.61 5.46 -18.37
N LYS A 5 4.33 5.80 -18.22
CA LYS A 5 3.87 6.61 -17.09
C LYS A 5 3.98 5.77 -15.81
N PRO A 6 4.25 6.39 -14.64
CA PRO A 6 4.26 5.67 -13.37
C PRO A 6 2.93 4.95 -13.13
N MET A 7 3.00 3.78 -12.51
CA MET A 7 1.86 2.90 -12.24
C MET A 7 1.62 2.80 -10.73
N LEU A 8 0.35 2.97 -10.35
CA LEU A 8 -0.15 2.69 -9.02
C LEU A 8 -1.05 1.47 -9.06
N LEU A 9 -0.70 0.42 -8.30
CA LEU A 9 -1.57 -0.72 -8.03
C LEU A 9 -2.16 -0.59 -6.62
N VAL A 10 -3.49 -0.66 -6.50
CA VAL A 10 -4.19 -0.61 -5.19
C VAL A 10 -4.96 -1.89 -4.97
N LEU A 11 -4.73 -2.52 -3.83
CA LEU A 11 -5.48 -3.69 -3.39
C LEU A 11 -6.43 -3.28 -2.28
N ALA A 12 -7.72 -3.17 -2.60
CA ALA A 12 -8.74 -2.66 -1.69
C ALA A 12 -9.85 -3.69 -1.42
N GLY A 13 -10.25 -3.82 -0.16
CA GLY A 13 -11.33 -4.73 0.24
C GLY A 13 -11.34 -4.99 1.75
N PRO A 14 -12.44 -5.50 2.34
CA PRO A 14 -12.53 -5.78 3.77
C PRO A 14 -11.45 -6.74 4.29
N ASN A 15 -11.25 -6.78 5.60
CA ASN A 15 -10.41 -7.81 6.22
C ASN A 15 -10.98 -9.21 5.93
N GLY A 16 -10.10 -10.16 5.63
CA GLY A 16 -10.51 -11.53 5.27
C GLY A 16 -11.03 -11.71 3.84
N SER A 17 -11.06 -10.68 2.98
CA SER A 17 -11.57 -10.80 1.60
C SER A 17 -10.59 -11.46 0.61
N GLY A 18 -9.45 -11.98 1.07
CA GLY A 18 -8.47 -12.67 0.21
C GLY A 18 -7.47 -11.78 -0.54
N LYS A 19 -7.31 -10.51 -0.15
CA LYS A 19 -6.39 -9.55 -0.82
C LYS A 19 -4.95 -10.04 -0.84
N SER A 20 -4.42 -10.47 0.30
CA SER A 20 -3.04 -10.97 0.37
C SER A 20 -2.87 -12.28 -0.43
N THR A 21 -3.91 -13.11 -0.54
CA THR A 21 -3.91 -14.29 -1.41
C THR A 21 -3.78 -13.90 -2.88
N ILE A 22 -4.57 -12.92 -3.35
CA ILE A 22 -4.52 -12.52 -4.76
C ILE A 22 -3.24 -11.73 -5.10
N THR A 23 -2.67 -11.01 -4.12
CA THR A 23 -1.41 -10.26 -4.26
C THR A 23 -0.26 -11.13 -4.75
N GLN A 24 -0.18 -12.38 -4.29
CA GLN A 24 0.86 -13.33 -4.67
C GLN A 24 0.83 -13.71 -6.16
N TYR A 25 -0.29 -13.43 -6.85
CA TYR A 25 -0.50 -13.74 -8.25
C TYR A 25 -0.40 -12.52 -9.18
N PHE A 26 -0.18 -11.32 -8.63
CA PHE A 26 0.04 -10.11 -9.41
C PHE A 26 1.51 -9.70 -9.38
N GLU A 27 2.01 -9.20 -10.51
CA GLU A 27 3.24 -8.40 -10.51
C GLU A 27 2.95 -7.08 -9.78
N ILE A 28 3.50 -6.94 -8.57
CA ILE A 28 3.42 -5.68 -7.84
C ILE A 28 4.12 -4.57 -8.61
N ALA A 29 3.51 -3.40 -8.65
CA ALA A 29 4.15 -2.21 -9.16
C ALA A 29 5.11 -1.67 -8.09
N GLY A 30 6.41 -1.69 -8.36
CA GLY A 30 7.44 -1.14 -7.47
C GLY A 30 7.36 -1.61 -6.02
N SER A 31 7.43 -0.68 -5.07
CA SER A 31 7.40 -1.00 -3.63
C SER A 31 5.99 -1.36 -3.16
N TYR A 32 5.88 -2.30 -2.22
CA TYR A 32 4.59 -2.70 -1.62
C TYR A 32 4.51 -2.24 -0.16
N THR A 33 3.35 -1.75 0.26
CA THR A 33 3.09 -1.35 1.65
C THR A 33 1.71 -1.83 2.14
N ASN A 34 1.68 -2.34 3.37
CA ASN A 34 0.47 -2.73 4.10
C ASN A 34 0.67 -2.38 5.59
N ALA A 35 -0.31 -1.72 6.21
CA ALA A 35 -0.21 -1.25 7.59
C ALA A 35 -0.12 -2.40 8.60
N ASP A 36 -0.87 -3.49 8.41
CA ASP A 36 -0.86 -4.65 9.31
C ASP A 36 0.50 -5.35 9.26
N GLU A 37 1.11 -5.45 8.08
CA GLU A 37 2.46 -5.99 7.92
C GLU A 37 3.51 -5.11 8.62
N VAL A 38 3.41 -3.78 8.50
CA VAL A 38 4.28 -2.84 9.21
C VAL A 38 4.16 -3.01 10.72
N VAL A 39 2.94 -3.12 11.26
CA VAL A 39 2.71 -3.39 12.69
C VAL A 39 3.41 -4.68 13.10
N SER A 40 3.20 -5.77 12.33
CA SER A 40 3.79 -7.07 12.65
C SER A 40 5.33 -7.06 12.64
N ALA A 41 5.94 -6.30 11.73
CA ALA A 41 7.38 -6.29 11.52
C ALA A 41 8.13 -5.33 12.46
N THR A 42 7.48 -4.25 12.90
CA THR A 42 8.14 -3.15 13.62
C THR A 42 7.66 -2.98 15.05
N GLY A 43 6.50 -3.53 15.41
CA GLY A 43 5.85 -3.27 16.70
C GLY A 43 5.23 -1.88 16.82
N MET A 44 5.15 -1.11 15.72
CA MET A 44 4.42 0.17 15.68
C MET A 44 2.96 -0.02 16.09
N THR A 45 2.37 1.02 16.67
CA THR A 45 0.92 1.08 16.82
C THR A 45 0.23 1.13 15.46
N ASN A 46 -1.03 0.71 15.40
CA ASN A 46 -1.84 0.78 14.17
C ASN A 46 -1.84 2.20 13.55
N GLU A 47 -1.90 3.22 14.39
CA GLU A 47 -1.93 4.62 13.97
C GLU A 47 -0.58 5.07 13.39
N GLU A 48 0.54 4.68 14.02
CA GLU A 48 1.89 4.95 13.50
C GLU A 48 2.14 4.24 12.17
N ALA A 49 1.74 2.97 12.07
CA ALA A 49 1.86 2.20 10.84
C ALA A 49 1.01 2.81 9.71
N ALA A 50 -0.22 3.24 10.00
CA ALA A 50 -1.08 3.92 9.04
C ALA A 50 -0.44 5.23 8.52
N ARG A 51 0.08 6.07 9.42
CA ARG A 51 0.82 7.30 9.05
C ARG A 51 2.08 7.00 8.26
N PHE A 52 2.81 5.93 8.61
CA PHE A 52 4.02 5.53 7.91
C PHE A 52 3.72 5.12 6.46
N VAL A 53 2.71 4.27 6.26
CA VAL A 53 2.29 3.83 4.91
C VAL A 53 1.78 5.01 4.08
N ASP A 54 1.03 5.93 4.68
CA ASP A 54 0.52 7.10 3.97
C ASP A 54 1.66 8.06 3.56
N ARG A 55 2.64 8.27 4.45
CA ARG A 55 3.85 9.02 4.10
C ARG A 55 4.61 8.38 2.94
N LYS A 56 4.77 7.04 2.95
CA LYS A 56 5.42 6.31 1.86
C LYS A 56 4.71 6.50 0.52
N ARG A 57 3.37 6.50 0.52
CA ARG A 57 2.57 6.83 -0.67
C ARG A 57 2.90 8.22 -1.22
N TYR A 58 2.92 9.24 -0.37
CA TYR A 58 3.26 10.59 -0.82
C TYR A 58 4.71 10.73 -1.31
N GLU A 59 5.65 10.05 -0.67
CA GLU A 59 7.05 9.96 -1.12
C GLU A 59 7.12 9.37 -2.54
N SER A 60 6.44 8.25 -2.83
CA SER A 60 6.42 7.63 -4.16
C SER A 60 5.72 8.49 -5.22
N ILE A 61 4.65 9.21 -4.85
CA ILE A 61 3.98 10.18 -5.75
C ILE A 61 4.95 11.30 -6.14
N GLN A 62 5.68 11.87 -5.18
CA GLN A 62 6.66 12.92 -5.45
C GLN A 62 7.81 12.42 -6.33
N ALA A 63 8.27 11.20 -6.08
CA ALA A 63 9.33 10.54 -6.84
C ALA A 63 8.90 10.10 -8.26
N LYS A 64 7.57 10.06 -8.54
CA LYS A 64 7.01 9.52 -9.78
C LYS A 64 7.46 8.09 -10.06
N GLU A 65 7.51 7.27 -9.02
CA GLU A 65 7.86 5.84 -9.13
C GLU A 65 6.62 4.95 -9.15
N ASP A 66 6.80 3.73 -9.64
CA ASP A 66 5.80 2.67 -9.52
C ASP A 66 5.66 2.28 -8.04
N PHE A 67 4.44 2.11 -7.53
CA PHE A 67 4.22 1.62 -6.17
C PHE A 67 2.88 0.91 -6.01
N THR A 68 2.80 0.08 -4.98
CA THR A 68 1.66 -0.75 -4.61
C THR A 68 1.31 -0.55 -3.14
N PHE A 69 0.02 -0.49 -2.80
CA PHE A 69 -0.40 -0.59 -1.41
C PHE A 69 -1.70 -1.37 -1.23
N GLU A 70 -1.80 -2.06 -0.11
CA GLU A 70 -3.03 -2.70 0.35
C GLU A 70 -3.76 -1.80 1.36
N THR A 71 -5.09 -1.73 1.25
CA THR A 71 -5.93 -0.98 2.19
C THR A 71 -7.26 -1.69 2.41
N THR A 72 -7.88 -1.45 3.56
CA THR A 72 -9.27 -1.83 3.79
C THR A 72 -10.21 -0.75 3.25
N VAL A 73 -11.44 -1.13 2.90
CA VAL A 73 -12.53 -0.18 2.60
C VAL A 73 -13.13 0.28 3.93
N ALA A 74 -12.31 0.88 4.80
CA ALA A 74 -12.78 1.59 5.97
C ALA A 74 -12.78 3.08 5.61
N GLY A 75 -13.94 3.73 5.73
CA GLY A 75 -14.09 5.15 5.42
C GLY A 75 -12.99 5.98 6.10
N ARG A 76 -12.42 6.92 5.33
CA ARG A 76 -11.45 7.97 5.68
C ARG A 76 -11.20 8.14 7.20
N GLN A 77 -10.43 7.25 7.83
CA GLN A 77 -10.17 7.31 9.28
C GLN A 77 -8.96 8.17 9.65
N TYR A 78 -8.10 8.53 8.69
CA TYR A 78 -6.81 9.19 8.99
C TYR A 78 -6.37 10.22 7.94
N ILE A 79 -7.31 10.95 7.32
CA ILE A 79 -7.00 12.16 6.54
C ILE A 79 -7.59 13.38 7.24
#